data_AF-G4H9H7-F1
#
_entry.id   AF-G4H9H7-F1
#
_cell.length_a   1.000
_cell.length_b   1.000
_cell.length_c   1.000
_cell.angle_alpha   90.00
_cell.angle_beta   90.00
_cell.angle_gamma   90.00
#
_symmetry.space_group_name_H-M   'P 1'
#
loop_
_entity.id
_entity.type
_entity.pdbx_description
1 polymer ?
#
loop_
_entity_poly.entity_id
_entity_poly.type
_entity_poly.pdbx_seq_one_letter_code
_entity_poly.pdbx_strand_id
1 'polypeptide(L)'
;MRKSLQIHLIFGLLFITIGCNGNAETDESFDLHDIYSYEYNSIESEHNDLITKWISESRLSDHPISIHSISNDQQRYGYDYVFAKGYKAFEITFVFSADSMDSKGPLHIVGIKGEEDEEILVKIKYDSRYVLGTIISDRRIFSKD
;
A
#
# COMPACT_ATOMS: atom_id res chain seq x y z
N MET A 1 -56.75 -37.46 38.62
CA MET A 1 -57.56 -36.76 37.61
C MET A 1 -56.97 -35.36 37.44
N ARG A 2 -56.28 -35.05 36.31
CA ARG A 2 -56.84 -34.26 35.17
C ARG A 2 -57.39 -32.91 35.67
N LYS A 3 -56.93 -31.70 35.27
CA LYS A 3 -56.44 -31.17 33.98
C LYS A 3 -55.67 -29.83 34.21
N SER A 4 -54.59 -29.54 33.46
CA SER A 4 -54.49 -28.55 32.34
C SER A 4 -54.68 -27.08 32.77
N LEU A 5 -53.61 -26.28 32.87
CA LEU A 5 -53.00 -25.48 31.78
C LEU A 5 -54.00 -24.52 31.11
N GLN A 6 -53.87 -23.21 31.42
CA GLN A 6 -54.09 -22.12 30.46
C GLN A 6 -53.17 -20.92 30.77
N ILE A 7 -52.09 -20.87 30.00
CA ILE A 7 -51.28 -19.69 29.71
C ILE A 7 -52.16 -18.73 28.90
N HIS A 8 -52.31 -17.49 29.34
CA HIS A 8 -52.78 -16.40 28.47
C HIS A 8 -51.62 -15.42 28.26
N LEU A 9 -50.96 -15.67 27.14
CA LEU A 9 -49.97 -14.84 26.48
C LEU A 9 -50.70 -13.64 25.84
N ILE A 10 -49.99 -12.51 25.73
CA ILE A 10 -50.18 -11.44 24.74
C ILE A 10 -51.29 -10.42 25.07
N PHE A 11 -50.87 -9.22 25.48
CA PHE A 11 -51.20 -7.98 24.75
C PHE A 11 -50.42 -6.79 25.34
N GLY A 12 -49.73 -6.04 24.47
CA GLY A 12 -49.33 -4.67 24.81
C GLY A 12 -47.83 -4.37 24.82
N LEU A 13 -47.09 -4.75 23.76
CA LEU A 13 -45.95 -3.92 23.36
C LEU A 13 -46.16 -3.51 21.91
N LEU A 14 -46.86 -2.39 21.75
CA LEU A 14 -47.05 -1.72 20.49
C LEU A 14 -45.70 -1.10 20.08
N PHE A 15 -45.28 -1.47 18.87
CA PHE A 15 -44.36 -0.77 17.98
C PHE A 15 -44.61 0.77 18.06
N ILE A 16 -43.67 1.67 17.82
CA ILE A 16 -42.95 1.87 16.55
C ILE A 16 -41.74 2.77 16.87
N THR A 17 -40.50 2.27 16.73
CA THR A 17 -39.34 3.15 16.56
C THR A 17 -39.25 3.54 15.09
N ILE A 18 -39.86 4.67 14.77
CA ILE A 18 -39.70 5.35 13.48
C ILE A 18 -38.27 5.85 13.38
N GLY A 19 -37.59 5.49 12.30
CA GLY A 19 -36.67 6.40 11.63
C GLY A 19 -35.20 6.34 12.06
N CYS A 20 -34.45 5.48 11.39
CA CYS A 20 -33.22 5.94 10.76
C CYS A 20 -33.23 5.39 9.33
N ASN A 21 -33.88 6.14 8.42
CA ASN A 21 -33.60 6.00 7.00
C ASN A 21 -32.25 6.67 6.74
N GLY A 22 -31.18 6.04 7.23
CA GLY A 22 -29.85 6.30 6.75
C GLY A 22 -29.71 5.51 5.46
N ASN A 23 -30.00 6.13 4.32
CA ASN A 23 -29.16 5.88 3.17
C ASN A 23 -27.75 6.35 3.59
N ALA A 24 -27.07 5.53 4.38
CA ALA A 24 -25.63 5.53 4.38
C ALA A 24 -25.29 4.96 3.01
N GLU A 25 -25.14 5.86 2.03
CA GLU A 25 -24.13 5.61 1.01
C GLU A 25 -22.90 5.19 1.82
N THR A 26 -22.55 3.91 1.73
CA THR A 26 -21.23 3.46 2.12
C THR A 26 -20.29 4.29 1.26
N ASP A 27 -19.80 5.36 1.86
CA ASP A 27 -18.61 6.07 1.43
C ASP A 27 -17.59 4.94 1.23
N GLU A 28 -17.33 4.57 -0.03
CA GLU A 28 -16.28 3.61 -0.35
C GLU A 28 -14.99 4.33 0.05
N SER A 29 -14.62 4.18 1.33
CA SER A 29 -13.41 4.76 1.88
C SER A 29 -12.27 4.22 1.04
N PHE A 30 -11.68 5.09 0.22
CA PHE A 30 -10.54 4.77 -0.61
C PHE A 30 -9.42 4.24 0.28
N ASP A 31 -9.17 2.93 0.20
CA ASP A 31 -8.14 2.29 1.00
C ASP A 31 -6.80 2.48 0.30
N LEU A 32 -5.90 3.24 0.94
CA LEU A 32 -4.54 3.43 0.46
C LEU A 32 -3.77 2.10 0.32
N HIS A 33 -4.20 1.05 1.04
CA HIS A 33 -3.63 -0.30 0.90
C HIS A 33 -3.78 -0.88 -0.52
N ASP A 34 -4.73 -0.38 -1.32
CA ASP A 34 -4.94 -0.85 -2.68
C ASP A 34 -4.05 -0.15 -3.73
N ILE A 35 -3.33 0.91 -3.35
CA ILE A 35 -2.47 1.66 -4.28
C ILE A 35 -1.12 0.97 -4.47
N TYR A 36 -0.48 0.60 -3.35
CA TYR A 36 0.82 -0.05 -3.38
C TYR A 36 1.04 -0.94 -2.15
N SER A 37 1.92 -1.92 -2.32
CA SER A 37 2.48 -2.74 -1.24
C SER A 37 3.98 -2.85 -1.41
N TYR A 38 4.68 -3.22 -0.34
CA TYR A 38 6.11 -3.45 -0.41
C TYR A 38 6.55 -4.62 0.48
N GLU A 39 7.61 -5.29 0.05
CA GLU A 39 8.22 -6.42 0.74
C GLU A 39 9.74 -6.31 0.69
N TYR A 40 10.39 -6.59 1.81
CA TYR A 40 11.85 -6.65 1.88
C TYR A 40 12.37 -8.00 1.41
N ASN A 41 13.51 -7.97 0.71
CA ASN A 41 14.24 -9.16 0.28
C ASN A 41 13.39 -10.17 -0.50
N SER A 42 12.42 -9.65 -1.26
CA SER A 42 11.46 -10.40 -2.05
C SER A 42 11.61 -10.02 -3.52
N ILE A 43 11.52 -10.99 -4.41
CA ILE A 43 11.53 -10.80 -5.87
C ILE A 43 10.39 -11.64 -6.44
N GLU A 44 9.59 -11.07 -7.32
CA GLU A 44 8.56 -11.85 -8.03
C GLU A 44 9.22 -12.95 -8.86
N SER A 45 8.56 -14.11 -8.93
CA SER A 45 9.12 -15.29 -9.58
C SER A 45 9.50 -15.05 -11.05
N GLU A 46 8.66 -14.32 -11.76
CA GLU A 46 8.82 -13.91 -13.15
C GLU A 46 9.93 -12.86 -13.37
N HIS A 47 10.36 -12.18 -12.30
CA HIS A 47 11.38 -11.14 -12.35
C HIS A 47 12.76 -11.63 -11.87
N ASN A 48 12.86 -12.87 -11.39
CA ASN A 48 14.02 -13.36 -10.63
C ASN A 48 15.35 -13.21 -11.38
N ASP A 49 15.44 -13.72 -12.61
CA ASP A 49 16.69 -13.71 -13.39
C ASP A 49 17.15 -12.27 -13.68
N LEU A 50 16.21 -11.41 -14.10
CA LEU A 50 16.47 -10.02 -14.44
C LEU A 50 16.95 -9.23 -13.21
N ILE A 51 16.21 -9.32 -12.10
CA ILE A 51 16.48 -8.55 -10.90
C ILE A 51 17.73 -9.05 -10.19
N THR A 52 17.98 -10.36 -10.14
CA THR A 52 19.20 -10.91 -9.54
C THR A 52 20.45 -10.45 -10.29
N LYS A 53 20.38 -10.43 -11.63
CA LYS A 53 21.45 -9.88 -12.46
C LYS A 53 21.67 -8.39 -12.19
N TRP A 54 20.60 -7.60 -12.21
CA TRP A 54 20.66 -6.17 -11.94
C TRP A 54 21.20 -5.84 -10.53
N ILE A 55 20.84 -6.61 -9.50
CA ILE A 55 21.39 -6.45 -8.14
C ILE A 55 22.91 -6.69 -8.15
N SER A 56 23.37 -7.73 -8.85
CA SER A 56 24.79 -8.05 -8.95
C SER A 56 25.58 -6.92 -9.61
N GLU A 57 25.03 -6.30 -10.66
CA GLU A 57 25.59 -5.12 -11.30
C GLU A 57 25.54 -3.88 -10.39
N SER A 58 24.45 -3.69 -9.66
CA SER A 58 24.25 -2.56 -8.74
C SER A 58 25.22 -2.58 -7.55
N ARG A 59 25.62 -3.76 -7.07
CA ARG A 59 26.65 -3.89 -6.02
C ARG A 59 27.98 -3.25 -6.41
N LEU A 60 28.34 -3.37 -7.68
CA LEU A 60 29.59 -2.85 -8.24
C LEU A 60 29.53 -1.36 -8.56
N SER A 61 28.34 -0.74 -8.52
CA SER A 61 28.15 0.70 -8.76
C SER A 61 28.62 1.52 -7.57
N ASP A 62 29.14 2.72 -7.82
CA ASP A 62 29.47 3.70 -6.77
C ASP A 62 28.21 4.37 -6.18
N HIS A 63 27.04 4.16 -6.79
CA HIS A 63 25.78 4.70 -6.28
C HIS A 63 25.31 3.88 -5.07
N PRO A 64 25.01 4.52 -3.94
CA PRO A 64 24.59 3.82 -2.73
C PRO A 64 23.13 3.35 -2.78
N ILE A 65 22.33 3.88 -3.71
CA ILE A 65 20.96 3.44 -4.00
C ILE A 65 20.80 3.30 -5.51
N SER A 66 20.21 2.18 -5.93
CA SER A 66 19.85 1.88 -7.32
C SER A 66 18.37 1.51 -7.40
N ILE A 67 17.70 1.91 -8.48
CA ILE A 67 16.30 1.54 -8.76
C ILE A 67 16.19 0.84 -10.11
N HIS A 68 15.32 -0.17 -10.18
CA HIS A 68 14.91 -0.81 -11.41
C HIS A 68 13.40 -0.95 -11.46
N SER A 69 12.80 -0.44 -12.53
CA SER A 69 11.35 -0.44 -12.73
C SER A 69 10.96 -1.44 -13.81
N ILE A 70 9.97 -2.26 -13.51
CA ILE A 70 9.29 -3.15 -14.45
C ILE A 70 7.83 -2.71 -14.51
N SER A 71 7.47 -2.03 -15.58
CA SER A 71 6.09 -1.64 -15.88
C SER A 71 5.79 -1.90 -17.35
N ASN A 72 4.59 -2.43 -17.63
CA ASN A 72 4.05 -2.52 -18.97
C ASN A 72 2.72 -1.77 -18.99
N ASP A 73 2.54 -0.87 -19.96
CA ASP A 73 1.32 -0.06 -20.12
C ASP A 73 0.04 -0.92 -20.30
N GLN A 74 0.20 -2.20 -20.65
CA GLN A 74 -0.90 -3.16 -20.76
C GLN A 74 -1.26 -3.85 -19.44
N GLN A 75 -0.45 -3.70 -18.39
CA GLN A 75 -0.62 -4.37 -17.11
C GLN A 75 -1.11 -3.39 -16.03
N ARG A 76 -2.03 -3.88 -15.18
CA ARG A 76 -2.58 -3.11 -14.07
C ARG A 76 -1.53 -2.74 -13.02
N TYR A 77 -0.50 -3.57 -12.85
CA TYR A 77 0.50 -3.40 -11.82
C TYR A 77 1.87 -3.11 -12.41
N GLY A 78 2.58 -2.16 -11.80
CA GLY A 78 4.01 -1.94 -11.99
C GLY A 78 4.80 -2.40 -10.76
N TYR A 79 6.10 -2.60 -10.95
CA TYR A 79 7.02 -3.01 -9.90
C TYR A 79 8.25 -2.12 -9.92
N ASP A 80 8.62 -1.59 -8.76
CA ASP A 80 9.91 -0.97 -8.55
C ASP A 80 10.72 -1.81 -7.55
N TYR A 81 11.98 -2.08 -7.91
CA TYR A 81 12.96 -2.69 -7.03
C TYR A 81 13.99 -1.66 -6.64
N VAL A 82 14.18 -1.46 -5.34
CA VAL A 82 15.18 -0.54 -4.81
C VAL A 82 16.21 -1.33 -4.03
N PHE A 83 17.46 -1.26 -4.48
CA PHE A 83 18.60 -1.88 -3.84
C PHE A 83 19.50 -0.79 -3.27
N ALA A 84 19.95 -0.94 -2.04
CA ALA A 84 20.82 0.05 -1.40
C ALA A 84 21.90 -0.56 -0.52
N LYS A 85 23.07 0.09 -0.53
CA LYS A 85 24.25 -0.20 0.29
C LYS A 85 24.41 0.87 1.37
N GLY A 86 24.66 0.45 2.61
CA GLY A 86 24.73 1.35 3.76
C GLY A 86 23.35 1.75 4.31
N TYR A 87 22.31 0.95 4.05
CA TYR A 87 20.93 1.22 4.46
C TYR A 87 20.27 -0.04 5.02
N LYS A 88 19.37 0.16 5.99
CA LYS A 88 18.68 -0.94 6.70
C LYS A 88 17.17 -0.97 6.51
N ALA A 89 16.59 0.09 5.96
CA ALA A 89 15.15 0.20 5.73
C ALA A 89 14.85 1.34 4.77
N PHE A 90 13.62 1.37 4.29
CA PHE A 90 13.03 2.47 3.54
C PHE A 90 11.72 2.93 4.18
N GLU A 91 11.49 4.23 4.15
CA GLU A 91 10.18 4.84 4.33
C GLU A 91 9.60 5.10 2.94
N ILE A 92 8.38 4.60 2.67
CA ILE A 92 7.73 4.69 1.37
C ILE A 92 6.38 5.38 1.57
N THR A 93 6.15 6.49 0.87
CA THR A 93 4.97 7.34 1.03
C THR A 93 4.36 7.64 -0.34
N PHE A 94 3.07 7.40 -0.49
CA PHE A 94 2.32 7.88 -1.65
C PHE A 94 1.88 9.34 -1.44
N VAL A 95 2.20 10.22 -2.38
CA VAL A 95 1.83 11.64 -2.33
C VAL A 95 0.75 11.92 -3.36
N PHE A 96 -0.41 12.37 -2.92
CA PHE A 96 -1.53 12.73 -3.79
C PHE A 96 -2.17 14.05 -3.36
N SER A 97 -2.90 14.69 -4.28
CA SER A 97 -3.73 15.85 -3.96
C SER A 97 -5.15 15.40 -3.65
N ALA A 98 -5.68 15.79 -2.48
CA ALA A 98 -7.06 15.50 -2.10
C ALA A 98 -8.09 16.15 -3.06
N ASP A 99 -7.69 17.19 -3.78
CA ASP A 99 -8.55 17.90 -4.74
C ASP A 99 -8.81 17.10 -6.02
N SER A 100 -8.08 16.00 -6.24
CA SER A 100 -8.26 15.11 -7.40
C SER A 100 -7.78 13.70 -7.07
N MET A 101 -8.70 12.82 -6.67
CA MET A 101 -8.39 11.39 -6.46
C MET A 101 -8.10 10.64 -7.78
N ASP A 102 -8.49 11.22 -8.91
CA ASP A 102 -8.11 10.75 -10.24
C ASP A 102 -6.68 11.15 -10.63
N SER A 103 -6.02 12.00 -9.84
CA SER A 103 -4.65 12.43 -10.11
C SER A 103 -3.67 11.34 -9.69
N LYS A 104 -2.86 10.89 -10.65
CA LYS A 104 -1.73 10.02 -10.36
C LYS A 104 -0.71 10.76 -9.48
N GLY A 105 -0.20 10.09 -8.45
CA GLY A 105 0.80 10.62 -7.53
C GLY A 105 2.13 9.87 -7.60
N PRO A 106 3.27 10.46 -7.16
CA PRO A 106 4.51 9.73 -7.03
C PRO A 106 4.56 8.92 -5.73
N LEU A 107 5.32 7.82 -5.76
CA LEU A 107 5.85 7.18 -4.55
C LEU A 107 7.15 7.87 -4.15
N HIS A 108 7.20 8.39 -2.94
CA HIS A 108 8.41 8.93 -2.33
C HIS A 108 9.09 7.87 -1.48
N ILE A 109 10.38 7.66 -1.73
CA ILE A 109 11.20 6.67 -1.03
C ILE A 109 12.34 7.39 -0.34
N VAL A 110 12.46 7.15 0.97
CA VAL A 110 13.54 7.69 1.81
C VAL A 110 14.31 6.53 2.42
N GLY A 111 15.60 6.46 2.15
CA GLY A 111 16.49 5.46 2.73
C GLY A 111 16.79 5.77 4.20
N ILE A 112 16.69 4.76 5.06
CA ILE A 112 17.11 4.82 6.46
C ILE A 112 18.51 4.23 6.56
N LYS A 113 19.50 5.08 6.87
CA LYS A 113 20.90 4.69 6.97
C LYS A 113 21.11 3.57 7.99
N GLY A 114 21.99 2.65 7.59
CA GLY A 114 22.44 1.50 8.35
C GLY A 114 23.96 1.55 8.59
N GLU A 115 24.53 0.39 8.91
CA GLU A 115 25.98 0.19 8.93
C GLU A 115 26.55 0.13 7.50
N GLU A 116 27.85 0.33 7.33
CA GLU A 116 28.50 0.42 6.00
C GLU A 116 28.38 -0.87 5.18
N ASP A 117 28.35 -2.03 5.84
CA ASP A 117 28.23 -3.35 5.23
C ASP A 117 26.78 -3.84 5.07
N GLU A 118 25.79 -3.06 5.51
CA GLU A 118 24.38 -3.43 5.32
C GLU A 118 23.93 -3.22 3.87
N GLU A 119 23.24 -4.21 3.33
CA GLU A 119 22.56 -4.14 2.04
C GLU A 119 21.08 -4.47 2.23
N ILE A 120 20.22 -3.77 1.51
CA ILE A 120 18.78 -4.05 1.53
C ILE A 120 18.16 -3.96 0.14
N LEU A 121 17.23 -4.88 -0.12
CA LEU A 121 16.35 -4.86 -1.27
C LEU A 121 14.92 -4.63 -0.78
N VAL A 122 14.19 -3.72 -1.42
CA VAL A 122 12.73 -3.63 -1.31
C VAL A 122 12.09 -3.77 -2.69
N LYS A 123 11.08 -4.62 -2.76
CA LYS A 123 10.16 -4.73 -3.88
C LYS A 123 8.94 -3.89 -3.55
N ILE A 124 8.53 -3.04 -4.48
CA ILE A 124 7.33 -2.22 -4.37
C ILE A 124 6.42 -2.57 -5.55
N LYS A 125 5.21 -3.03 -5.26
CA LYS A 125 4.17 -3.30 -6.25
C LYS A 125 3.13 -2.21 -6.17
N TYR A 126 2.75 -1.62 -7.30
CA TYR A 126 1.78 -0.53 -7.33
C TYR A 126 0.78 -0.66 -8.48
N ASP A 127 -0.43 -0.12 -8.29
CA ASP A 127 -1.43 -0.01 -9.36
C ASP A 127 -1.09 1.20 -10.25
N SER A 128 -0.82 0.92 -11.53
CA SER A 128 -0.35 1.92 -12.51
C SER A 128 -1.40 2.98 -12.85
N ARG A 129 -2.65 2.79 -12.41
CA ARG A 129 -3.71 3.79 -12.51
C ARG A 129 -3.51 4.96 -11.55
N TYR A 130 -2.83 4.76 -10.41
CA TYR A 130 -2.67 5.76 -9.36
C TYR A 130 -1.24 6.27 -9.21
N VAL A 131 -0.22 5.51 -9.64
CA VAL A 131 1.18 5.88 -9.45
C VAL A 131 1.81 6.42 -10.74
N LEU A 132 2.42 7.60 -10.69
CA LEU A 132 3.20 8.21 -11.79
C LEU A 132 4.60 7.62 -11.93
N GLY A 133 5.17 7.17 -10.81
CA GLY A 133 6.54 6.69 -10.70
C GLY A 133 7.09 6.95 -9.31
N THR A 134 8.39 6.74 -9.17
CA THR A 134 9.08 6.76 -7.88
C THR A 134 10.13 7.86 -7.81
N ILE A 135 10.17 8.56 -6.68
CA ILE A 135 11.14 9.61 -6.36
C ILE A 135 11.92 9.18 -5.12
N ILE A 136 13.24 9.07 -5.27
CA ILE A 136 14.15 8.81 -4.14
C ILE A 136 14.61 10.15 -3.56
N SER A 137 14.53 10.30 -2.24
CA SER A 137 14.96 11.49 -1.54
C SER A 137 15.83 11.19 -0.33
N ASP A 138 16.80 12.06 -0.08
CA ASP A 138 17.60 12.06 1.14
C ASP A 138 16.86 12.72 2.33
N ARG A 139 15.67 13.28 2.11
CA ARG A 139 14.90 14.01 3.13
C ARG A 139 13.50 13.44 3.27
N ARG A 140 13.08 13.28 4.53
CA ARG A 140 11.67 12.99 4.85
C ARG A 140 10.78 14.15 4.41
N ILE A 141 9.62 13.82 3.88
CA ILE A 141 8.58 14.80 3.64
C ILE A 141 7.93 15.09 5.00
N PHE A 142 8.12 16.31 5.49
CA PHE A 142 7.35 16.81 6.62
C PHE A 142 6.11 17.51 6.05
N SER A 143 4.90 17.02 6.38
CA SER A 143 3.72 17.87 6.22
C SER A 143 3.85 18.99 7.26
N LYS A 144 3.80 20.25 6.80
CA LYS A 144 3.53 21.35 7.72
C LYS A 144 2.04 21.33 8.00
N ASP A 145 1.68 21.12 9.26
CA ASP A 145 0.35 21.41 9.81
C ASP A 145 0.00 22.90 9.64
#